data_AF-A0ABD1P2H5-F1
#
_entry.id   AF-A0ABD1P2H5-F1
#
_cell.length_a   1.000
_cell.length_b   1.000
_cell.length_c   1.000
_cell.angle_alpha   90.00
_cell.angle_beta   90.00
_cell.angle_gamma   90.00
#
_symmetry.space_group_name_H-M   'P 1'
#
loop_
_entity.id
_entity.type
_entity.pdbx_description
1 polymer ?
#
loop_
_entity_poly.entity_id
_entity_poly.type
_entity_poly.pdbx_seq_one_letter_code
_entity_poly.pdbx_strand_id
1 'polypeptide(L)'
;METILGLYDTLLFLLPYINALFDSKPAEDILNGTKAIVSQLENDVRRMLLDFEKAVFHELSTIPDNRGAIHPLTKHVMNYINLIVRHKKLLSDLIISMPPLKYGDQMIPDGELGDLKGRNHLSLHLILIIVVLQLNLKGKSEQHNHVPVRHLFMMNNVHYIVEKIEESQELRDMIGDYYMEKLNRNVKQAMTSYQVSTCDKFLSCSLDEGLYVTGCFSSHLSKRALRKRLKAFNSLFEEIQILHSNWIVHDLELLDELRVSMADKLIPAYKEFRIEIEQHREIHKKSFQNINLKHSVEDLEALISKNLFSNYKIIV
;
A
#
# COMPACT_ATOMS: atom_id res chain seq x y z
N MET A 1 -25.74 2.94 5.94
CA MET A 1 -26.09 2.85 4.51
C MET A 1 -26.98 1.65 4.22
N GLU A 2 -26.58 0.41 4.57
CA GLU A 2 -27.36 -0.82 4.29
C GLU A 2 -28.85 -0.74 4.69
N THR A 3 -29.16 -0.30 5.91
CA THR A 3 -30.55 -0.14 6.38
C THR A 3 -31.37 0.85 5.53
N ILE A 4 -30.76 1.96 5.13
CA ILE A 4 -31.44 2.99 4.33
C ILE A 4 -31.66 2.51 2.90
N LEU A 5 -30.67 1.81 2.32
CA LEU A 5 -30.82 1.19 1.01
C LEU A 5 -31.91 0.12 1.01
N GLY A 6 -32.00 -0.69 2.06
CA GLY A 6 -33.07 -1.66 2.22
C GLY A 6 -34.46 -1.01 2.31
N LEU A 7 -34.59 0.10 3.06
CA LEU A 7 -35.83 0.85 3.14
C LEU A 7 -36.21 1.48 1.78
N TYR A 8 -35.22 2.08 1.09
CA TYR A 8 -35.40 2.69 -0.22
C TYR A 8 -35.85 1.66 -1.27
N ASP A 9 -35.17 0.51 -1.35
CA ASP A 9 -35.50 -0.57 -2.28
C ASP A 9 -36.91 -1.14 -2.02
N THR A 10 -37.26 -1.35 -0.75
CA THR A 10 -38.59 -1.79 -0.36
C THR A 10 -39.66 -0.78 -0.76
N LEU A 11 -39.40 0.52 -0.55
CA LEU A 11 -40.37 1.57 -0.88
C LEU A 11 -40.54 1.73 -2.40
N LEU A 12 -39.46 1.59 -3.18
CA LEU A 12 -39.53 1.54 -4.64
C LEU A 12 -40.35 0.35 -5.14
N PHE A 13 -40.16 -0.83 -4.56
CA PHE A 13 -40.94 -2.02 -4.88
C PHE A 13 -42.45 -1.83 -4.60
N LEU A 14 -42.79 -1.15 -3.50
CA LEU A 14 -44.18 -0.89 -3.12
C LEU A 14 -44.82 0.26 -3.89
N LEU A 15 -44.02 1.15 -4.49
CA LEU A 15 -44.49 2.37 -5.14
C LEU A 15 -45.62 2.15 -6.18
N PRO A 16 -45.55 1.15 -7.08
CA PRO A 16 -46.63 0.90 -8.05
C PRO A 16 -47.95 0.52 -7.37
N TYR A 17 -47.89 -0.24 -6.29
CA TYR A 17 -49.08 -0.66 -5.53
C TYR A 17 -49.68 0.50 -4.76
N ILE A 18 -48.84 1.34 -4.14
CA ILE A 18 -49.28 2.57 -3.47
C ILE A 18 -49.95 3.50 -4.49
N ASN A 19 -49.33 3.71 -5.65
CA ASN A 19 -49.91 4.53 -6.72
C ASN A 19 -51.27 4.00 -7.18
N ALA A 20 -51.43 2.69 -7.36
CA ALA A 20 -52.69 2.10 -7.79
C ALA A 20 -53.80 2.15 -6.72
N LEU A 21 -53.45 1.95 -5.44
CA LEU A 21 -54.41 1.95 -4.33
C LEU A 21 -54.93 3.35 -3.99
N PHE A 22 -54.07 4.37 -4.16
CA PHE A 22 -54.35 5.74 -3.77
C PHE A 22 -54.55 6.68 -4.97
N ASP A 23 -54.92 6.15 -6.14
CA ASP A 23 -55.24 6.92 -7.37
C ASP A 23 -56.60 7.63 -7.27
N SER A 24 -56.77 8.45 -6.23
CA SER A 24 -57.96 9.25 -6.01
C SER A 24 -57.60 10.58 -5.36
N LYS A 25 -58.36 11.62 -5.71
CA LYS A 25 -58.15 12.99 -5.20
C LYS A 25 -58.09 13.10 -3.66
N PRO A 26 -58.90 12.34 -2.88
CA PRO A 26 -58.80 12.36 -1.41
C PRO A 26 -57.52 11.75 -0.84
N ALA A 27 -56.83 10.91 -1.60
CA ALA A 27 -55.61 10.22 -1.18
C ALA A 27 -54.32 10.84 -1.76
N GLU A 28 -54.44 11.99 -2.42
CA GLU A 28 -53.32 12.70 -3.06
C GLU A 28 -52.20 13.07 -2.06
N ASP A 29 -52.57 13.42 -0.82
CA ASP A 29 -51.61 13.71 0.24
C ASP A 29 -50.72 12.50 0.60
N ILE A 30 -51.26 11.28 0.52
CA ILE A 30 -50.51 10.04 0.77
C ILE A 30 -49.51 9.79 -0.35
N LEU A 31 -49.92 10.01 -1.60
CA LEU A 31 -49.03 9.89 -2.77
C LEU A 31 -47.90 10.91 -2.72
N ASN A 32 -48.22 12.17 -2.40
CA ASN A 32 -47.23 13.24 -2.26
C ASN A 32 -46.27 12.99 -1.10
N GLY A 33 -46.79 12.51 0.05
CA GLY A 33 -45.97 12.10 1.19
C GLY A 33 -45.02 10.95 0.84
N THR A 34 -45.51 9.93 0.12
CA THR A 34 -44.68 8.80 -0.32
C THR A 34 -43.54 9.26 -1.23
N LYS A 35 -43.84 10.09 -2.24
CA LYS A 35 -42.82 10.67 -3.13
C LYS A 35 -41.79 11.49 -2.37
N ALA A 36 -42.23 12.30 -1.41
CA ALA A 36 -41.34 13.09 -0.56
C ALA A 36 -40.39 12.20 0.26
N ILE A 37 -40.88 11.09 0.83
CA ILE A 37 -40.04 10.13 1.56
C ILE A 37 -39.02 9.48 0.62
N VAL A 38 -39.42 9.05 -0.57
CA VAL A 38 -38.50 8.50 -1.58
C VAL A 38 -37.39 9.51 -1.86
N SER A 39 -37.74 10.74 -2.24
CA SER A 39 -36.75 11.80 -2.52
C SER A 39 -35.83 12.10 -1.34
N GLN A 40 -36.36 12.04 -0.11
CA GLN A 40 -35.55 12.21 1.10
C GLN A 40 -34.54 11.07 1.26
N LEU A 41 -34.96 9.81 1.08
CA LEU A 41 -34.07 8.65 1.14
C LEU A 41 -32.98 8.72 0.08
N GLU A 42 -33.30 9.12 -1.15
CA GLU A 42 -32.30 9.32 -2.20
C GLU A 42 -31.25 10.35 -1.80
N ASN A 43 -31.69 11.49 -1.25
CA ASN A 43 -30.80 12.55 -0.79
C ASN A 43 -29.93 12.10 0.37
N ASP A 44 -30.46 11.29 1.29
CA ASP A 44 -29.69 10.75 2.40
C ASP A 44 -28.66 9.72 1.92
N VAL A 45 -28.98 8.88 0.93
CA VAL A 45 -28.00 7.96 0.32
C VAL A 45 -26.86 8.74 -0.35
N ARG A 46 -27.19 9.77 -1.15
CA ARG A 46 -26.18 10.65 -1.79
C ARG A 46 -25.30 11.31 -0.73
N ARG A 47 -25.90 11.85 0.33
CA ARG A 47 -25.17 12.49 1.44
C ARG A 47 -24.26 11.49 2.15
N MET A 48 -24.73 10.28 2.45
CA MET A 48 -23.93 9.26 3.13
C MET A 48 -22.69 8.85 2.33
N LEU A 49 -22.78 8.79 1.00
CA LEU A 49 -21.60 8.51 0.17
C LEU A 49 -20.56 9.64 0.27
N LEU A 50 -20.99 10.90 0.14
CA LEU A 50 -20.12 12.07 0.24
C LEU A 50 -19.51 12.24 1.63
N ASP A 51 -20.28 11.98 2.68
CA ASP A 51 -19.81 12.05 4.07
C ASP A 51 -18.79 10.94 4.34
N PHE A 52 -18.99 9.74 3.77
CA PHE A 52 -18.03 8.66 3.87
C PHE A 52 -16.70 9.02 3.18
N GLU A 53 -16.73 9.56 1.97
CA GLU A 53 -15.53 10.03 1.26
C GLU A 53 -14.72 11.04 2.09
N LYS A 54 -15.41 12.05 2.65
CA LYS A 54 -14.78 13.05 3.52
C LYS A 54 -14.23 12.43 4.79
N ALA A 55 -14.96 11.49 5.40
CA ALA A 55 -14.53 10.81 6.61
C ALA A 55 -13.27 9.97 6.38
N VAL A 56 -13.16 9.28 5.24
CA VAL A 56 -11.95 8.53 4.87
C VAL A 56 -10.77 9.47 4.67
N PHE A 57 -10.97 10.59 3.97
CA PHE A 57 -9.92 11.57 3.74
C PHE A 57 -9.40 12.19 5.04
N HIS A 58 -10.32 12.62 5.92
CA HIS A 58 -10.01 13.29 7.20
C HIS A 58 -9.78 12.33 8.37
N GLU A 59 -9.63 11.03 8.13
CA GLU A 59 -9.46 10.06 9.22
C GLU A 59 -8.09 10.28 9.92
N LEU A 60 -8.13 10.64 11.21
CA LEU A 60 -6.96 11.07 11.98
C LEU A 60 -6.37 10.00 12.93
N SER A 61 -6.84 8.75 12.88
CA SER A 61 -6.28 7.70 13.73
C SER A 61 -4.77 7.56 13.53
N THR A 62 -4.07 7.32 14.63
CA THR A 62 -2.64 6.98 14.61
C THR A 62 -2.45 5.53 14.20
N ILE A 63 -1.27 5.21 13.68
CA ILE A 63 -0.97 3.81 13.33
C ILE A 63 -0.99 2.95 14.61
N PRO A 64 -1.81 1.88 14.67
CA PRO A 64 -1.88 1.00 15.83
C PRO A 64 -0.67 0.06 15.95
N ASP A 65 0.07 -0.14 14.85
CA ASP A 65 1.15 -1.11 14.73
C ASP A 65 2.34 -0.56 13.92
N ASN A 66 3.54 -0.55 14.52
CA ASN A 66 4.78 -0.11 13.88
C ASN A 66 5.45 -1.16 12.96
N ARG A 67 4.80 -2.31 12.72
CA ARG A 67 5.33 -3.41 11.90
C ARG A 67 5.00 -3.30 10.40
N GLY A 68 4.34 -2.22 9.99
CA GLY A 68 3.96 -2.00 8.59
C GLY A 68 2.75 -2.83 8.13
N ALA A 69 1.91 -3.29 9.06
CA ALA A 69 0.74 -4.13 8.79
C ALA A 69 -0.36 -3.40 7.99
N ILE A 70 -1.35 -4.16 7.51
CA ILE A 70 -2.57 -3.62 6.88
C ILE A 70 -3.33 -2.81 7.94
N HIS A 71 -3.60 -1.53 7.64
CA HIS A 71 -4.31 -0.63 8.52
C HIS A 71 -5.80 -1.01 8.64
N PRO A 72 -6.41 -0.93 9.84
CA PRO A 72 -7.84 -1.21 10.02
C PRO A 72 -8.75 -0.36 9.10
N LEU A 73 -8.37 0.90 8.86
CA LEU A 73 -9.06 1.78 7.91
C LEU A 73 -9.16 1.16 6.52
N THR A 74 -8.08 0.56 6.01
CA THR A 74 -8.07 -0.08 4.68
C THR A 74 -9.11 -1.20 4.62
N LYS A 75 -9.17 -2.05 5.65
CA LYS A 75 -10.18 -3.13 5.73
C LYS A 75 -11.59 -2.56 5.81
N HIS A 76 -11.80 -1.55 6.65
CA HIS A 76 -13.10 -0.90 6.81
C HIS A 76 -13.60 -0.29 5.49
N VAL A 77 -12.74 0.43 4.78
CA VAL A 77 -13.08 1.07 3.50
C VAL A 77 -13.38 0.03 2.42
N MET A 78 -12.56 -1.01 2.28
CA MET A 78 -12.83 -2.06 1.30
C MET A 78 -14.13 -2.83 1.60
N ASN A 79 -14.45 -3.07 2.88
CA ASN A 79 -15.73 -3.65 3.26
C ASN A 79 -16.92 -2.75 2.90
N TYR A 80 -16.78 -1.43 3.09
CA TYR A 80 -17.81 -0.48 2.71
C TYR A 80 -17.98 -0.36 1.19
N ILE A 81 -16.89 -0.38 0.42
CA ILE A 81 -16.93 -0.45 -1.05
C ILE A 81 -17.68 -1.72 -1.49
N ASN A 82 -17.38 -2.86 -0.88
CA ASN A 82 -18.10 -4.11 -1.20
C ASN A 82 -19.60 -4.01 -0.88
N LEU A 83 -19.99 -3.31 0.19
CA LEU A 83 -21.40 -3.03 0.47
C LEU A 83 -22.04 -2.17 -0.64
N ILE A 84 -21.35 -1.12 -1.11
CA ILE A 84 -21.82 -0.28 -2.22
C ILE A 84 -22.02 -1.12 -3.49
N VAL A 85 -21.03 -1.94 -3.86
CA VAL A 85 -21.08 -2.77 -5.08
C VAL A 85 -22.25 -3.74 -5.06
N ARG A 86 -22.59 -4.33 -3.91
CA ARG A 86 -23.78 -5.20 -3.77
C ARG A 86 -25.09 -4.50 -4.14
N HIS A 87 -25.16 -3.17 -3.97
CA HIS A 87 -26.31 -2.35 -4.33
C HIS A 87 -26.08 -1.53 -5.61
N LYS A 88 -25.11 -1.90 -6.47
CA LYS A 88 -24.70 -1.10 -7.63
C LYS A 88 -25.85 -0.74 -8.57
N LYS A 89 -26.85 -1.61 -8.76
CA LYS A 89 -27.98 -1.35 -9.66
C LYS A 89 -28.77 -0.13 -9.21
N LEU A 90 -29.20 -0.13 -7.95
CA LEU A 90 -29.92 1.00 -7.34
C LEU A 90 -29.05 2.26 -7.27
N LEU A 91 -27.78 2.09 -6.88
CA LEU A 91 -26.87 3.21 -6.69
C LEU A 91 -26.43 3.86 -8.02
N SER A 92 -26.36 3.11 -9.11
CA SER A 92 -26.00 3.67 -10.42
C SER A 92 -27.03 4.68 -10.93
N ASP A 93 -28.31 4.46 -10.60
CA ASP A 93 -29.40 5.38 -10.96
C ASP A 93 -29.46 6.60 -10.02
N LEU A 94 -29.06 6.42 -8.76
CA LEU A 94 -29.08 7.47 -7.75
C LEU A 94 -27.91 8.44 -7.83
N ILE A 95 -26.72 7.91 -8.11
CA ILE A 95 -25.47 8.66 -8.14
C ILE A 95 -25.27 9.17 -9.56
N ILE A 96 -25.71 10.40 -9.80
CA ILE A 96 -25.74 11.05 -11.13
C ILE A 96 -24.79 12.24 -11.25
N SER A 97 -24.04 12.55 -10.19
CA SER A 97 -23.13 13.70 -10.13
C SER A 97 -21.69 13.23 -10.00
N MET A 98 -20.76 14.03 -10.52
CA MET A 98 -19.33 13.80 -10.30
C MET A 98 -18.97 13.87 -8.82
N PRO A 99 -17.98 13.06 -8.38
CA PRO A 99 -17.51 13.13 -7.01
C PRO A 99 -16.73 14.44 -6.76
N PRO A 100 -16.71 14.94 -5.51
CA PRO A 100 -16.02 16.18 -5.18
C PRO A 100 -14.50 15.98 -5.23
N LEU A 101 -13.80 16.74 -6.07
CA LEU A 101 -12.34 16.65 -6.21
C LEU A 101 -11.57 17.60 -5.29
N LYS A 102 -12.28 18.29 -4.39
CA LYS A 102 -11.68 19.24 -3.45
C LYS A 102 -12.03 18.88 -2.02
N TYR A 103 -11.01 18.69 -1.20
CA TYR A 103 -11.10 18.38 0.23
C TYR A 103 -10.31 19.42 1.03
N GLY A 104 -11.02 20.43 1.55
CA GLY A 104 -10.39 21.59 2.17
C GLY A 104 -9.51 22.34 1.16
N ASP A 105 -8.24 22.50 1.49
CA ASP A 105 -7.24 23.13 0.61
C ASP A 105 -6.61 22.16 -0.39
N GLN A 106 -6.85 20.86 -0.26
CA GLN A 106 -6.29 19.84 -1.14
C GLN A 106 -7.19 19.59 -2.35
N MET A 107 -6.62 19.75 -3.54
CA MET A 107 -7.28 19.43 -4.80
C MET A 107 -6.73 18.12 -5.35
N ILE A 108 -7.63 17.19 -5.68
CA ILE A 108 -7.31 15.91 -6.32
C ILE A 108 -7.37 16.14 -7.82
N PRO A 109 -6.26 15.99 -8.56
CA PRO A 109 -6.27 16.17 -10.00
C PRO A 109 -7.20 15.18 -10.69
N ASP A 110 -7.91 15.59 -11.74
CA ASP A 110 -8.82 14.73 -12.51
C ASP A 110 -8.11 13.46 -13.03
N GLY A 111 -6.83 13.58 -13.39
CA GLY A 111 -6.00 12.45 -13.83
C GLY A 111 -5.79 11.37 -12.76
N GLU A 112 -6.07 11.67 -11.48
CA GLU A 112 -6.04 10.66 -10.43
C GLU A 112 -7.14 9.61 -10.59
N LEU A 113 -8.30 9.99 -11.14
CA LEU A 113 -9.44 9.10 -11.39
C LEU A 113 -9.29 8.24 -12.66
N GLY A 114 -8.29 8.54 -13.49
CA GLY A 114 -8.02 7.84 -14.75
C GLY A 114 -8.92 8.25 -15.90
N ASP A 115 -9.16 7.35 -16.85
CA ASP A 115 -10.00 7.66 -18.02
C ASP A 115 -11.45 7.86 -17.60
N LEU A 116 -11.90 9.12 -17.64
CA LEU A 116 -13.25 9.54 -17.29
C LEU A 116 -14.29 9.16 -18.37
N LYS A 117 -13.87 8.82 -19.59
CA LYS A 117 -14.81 8.58 -20.70
C LYS A 117 -15.61 7.30 -20.47
N GLY A 118 -16.94 7.43 -20.55
CA GLY A 118 -17.87 6.30 -20.51
C GLY A 118 -18.04 5.64 -19.13
N ARG A 119 -17.40 6.16 -18.08
CA ARG A 119 -17.60 5.68 -16.71
C ARG A 119 -18.87 6.27 -16.12
N ASN A 120 -19.65 5.45 -15.43
CA ASN A 120 -20.74 5.96 -14.62
C ASN A 120 -20.19 6.68 -13.37
N HIS A 121 -20.98 7.58 -12.81
CA HIS A 121 -20.55 8.39 -11.68
C HIS A 121 -20.25 7.54 -10.43
N LEU A 122 -21.01 6.47 -10.19
CA LEU A 122 -20.78 5.57 -9.06
C LEU A 122 -19.37 4.97 -9.09
N SER A 123 -18.89 4.51 -10.26
CA SER A 123 -17.53 4.04 -10.46
C SER A 123 -16.50 5.13 -10.13
N LEU A 124 -16.75 6.37 -10.53
CA LEU A 124 -15.85 7.49 -10.22
C LEU A 124 -15.80 7.79 -8.72
N HIS A 125 -16.93 7.73 -8.03
CA HIS A 125 -17.00 7.81 -6.58
C HIS A 125 -16.20 6.67 -5.90
N LEU A 126 -16.34 5.42 -6.35
CA LEU A 126 -15.56 4.30 -5.80
C LEU A 126 -14.05 4.48 -5.98
N ILE A 127 -13.62 4.94 -7.15
CA ILE A 127 -12.21 5.25 -7.42
C ILE A 127 -11.74 6.38 -6.52
N LEU A 128 -12.56 7.43 -6.33
CA LEU A 128 -12.21 8.53 -5.46
C LEU A 128 -12.01 8.05 -4.01
N ILE A 129 -12.90 7.19 -3.50
CA ILE A 129 -12.75 6.59 -2.16
C ILE A 129 -11.39 5.90 -2.02
N ILE A 130 -10.95 5.15 -3.04
CA ILE A 130 -9.64 4.49 -3.06
C ILE A 130 -8.48 5.50 -3.15
N VAL A 131 -8.64 6.58 -3.93
CA VAL A 131 -7.65 7.68 -4.00
C VAL A 131 -7.49 8.36 -2.64
N VAL A 132 -8.59 8.76 -2.00
CA VAL A 132 -8.51 9.44 -0.69
C VAL A 132 -7.99 8.52 0.40
N LEU A 133 -8.32 7.22 0.35
CA LEU A 133 -7.74 6.21 1.23
C LEU A 133 -6.21 6.14 1.05
N GLN A 134 -5.71 6.07 -0.18
CA GLN A 134 -4.27 6.04 -0.44
C GLN A 134 -3.56 7.32 0.04
N LEU A 135 -4.15 8.50 -0.16
CA LEU A 135 -3.61 9.76 0.34
C LEU A 135 -3.55 9.78 1.87
N ASN A 136 -4.61 9.33 2.52
CA ASN A 136 -4.68 9.23 3.97
C ASN A 136 -3.63 8.25 4.53
N LEU A 137 -3.52 7.06 3.92
CA LEU A 137 -2.51 6.05 4.27
C LEU A 137 -1.10 6.57 4.06
N LYS A 138 -0.85 7.34 3.00
CA LYS A 138 0.44 7.99 2.78
C LYS A 138 0.78 8.94 3.93
N GLY A 139 -0.16 9.79 4.35
CA GLY A 139 0.01 10.66 5.51
C GLY A 139 0.28 9.87 6.80
N LYS A 140 -0.42 8.76 7.02
CA LYS A 140 -0.16 7.85 8.13
C LYS A 140 1.24 7.25 8.06
N SER A 141 1.68 6.76 6.90
CA SER A 141 2.98 6.10 6.73
C SER A 141 4.15 6.91 7.26
N GLU A 142 4.07 8.25 7.20
CA GLU A 142 5.10 9.16 7.72
C GLU A 142 5.27 9.12 9.25
N GLN A 143 4.30 8.58 9.98
CA GLN A 143 4.36 8.38 11.43
C GLN A 143 5.32 7.25 11.84
N HIS A 144 5.72 6.37 10.93
CA HIS A 144 6.69 5.33 11.26
C HIS A 144 8.12 5.87 11.38
N ASN A 145 8.87 5.29 12.32
CA ASN A 145 10.23 5.72 12.65
C ASN A 145 11.25 5.46 11.54
N HIS A 146 11.11 4.37 10.77
CA HIS A 146 12.08 3.96 9.76
C HIS A 146 11.49 4.12 8.36
N VAL A 147 12.26 4.71 7.43
CA VAL A 147 11.82 4.91 6.03
C VAL A 147 11.41 3.60 5.34
N PRO A 148 12.14 2.47 5.47
CA PRO A 148 11.73 1.23 4.82
C PRO A 148 10.34 0.74 5.24
N VAL A 149 9.99 0.83 6.53
CA VAL A 149 8.65 0.38 6.99
C VAL A 149 7.52 1.28 6.49
N ARG A 150 7.79 2.55 6.16
CA ARG A 150 6.81 3.44 5.49
C ARG A 150 6.42 2.87 4.12
N HIS A 151 7.42 2.46 3.35
CA HIS A 151 7.21 1.85 2.04
C HIS A 151 6.56 0.47 2.16
N LEU A 152 6.96 -0.33 3.15
CA LEU A 152 6.33 -1.62 3.42
C LEU A 152 4.85 -1.48 3.79
N PHE A 153 4.52 -0.50 4.64
CA PHE A 153 3.15 -0.18 5.01
C PHE A 153 2.31 0.17 3.78
N MET A 154 2.82 1.05 2.90
CA MET A 154 2.12 1.40 1.66
C MET A 154 1.97 0.18 0.74
N MET A 155 3.02 -0.63 0.58
CA MET A 155 3.00 -1.85 -0.23
C MET A 155 1.89 -2.81 0.24
N ASN A 156 1.86 -3.15 1.53
CA ASN A 156 0.85 -4.05 2.11
C ASN A 156 -0.57 -3.54 1.95
N ASN A 157 -0.80 -2.24 2.21
CA ASN A 157 -2.15 -1.69 2.17
C ASN A 157 -2.68 -1.54 0.74
N VAL A 158 -1.84 -1.11 -0.21
CA VAL A 158 -2.25 -1.00 -1.62
C VAL A 158 -2.43 -2.38 -2.24
N HIS A 159 -1.56 -3.34 -1.91
CA HIS A 159 -1.74 -4.74 -2.35
C HIS A 159 -3.05 -5.33 -1.84
N TYR A 160 -3.37 -5.13 -0.56
CA TYR A 160 -4.66 -5.57 -0.02
C TYR A 160 -5.86 -4.94 -0.75
N ILE A 161 -5.76 -3.67 -1.17
CA ILE A 161 -6.81 -3.04 -1.99
C ILE A 161 -6.93 -3.75 -3.35
N VAL A 162 -5.81 -4.05 -4.01
CA VAL A 162 -5.77 -4.80 -5.28
C VAL A 162 -6.44 -6.16 -5.12
N GLU A 163 -6.03 -6.96 -4.13
CA GLU A 163 -6.62 -8.27 -3.84
C GLU A 163 -8.14 -8.19 -3.64
N LYS A 164 -8.60 -7.20 -2.85
CA LYS A 164 -10.04 -7.03 -2.59
C LYS A 164 -10.83 -6.60 -3.81
N ILE A 165 -10.21 -5.89 -4.75
CA ILE A 165 -10.84 -5.56 -6.05
C ILE A 165 -10.90 -6.81 -6.93
N GLU A 166 -9.83 -7.61 -6.97
CA GLU A 166 -9.76 -8.83 -7.77
C GLU A 166 -10.68 -9.95 -7.28
N GLU A 167 -10.97 -10.00 -5.97
CA GLU A 167 -11.97 -10.92 -5.39
C GLU A 167 -13.41 -10.68 -5.89
N SER A 168 -13.72 -9.51 -6.45
CA SER A 168 -15.06 -9.14 -6.90
C SER A 168 -15.02 -8.67 -8.36
N GLN A 169 -15.47 -9.53 -9.28
CA GLN A 169 -15.54 -9.17 -10.71
C GLN A 169 -16.35 -7.89 -10.94
N GLU A 170 -17.43 -7.69 -10.20
CA GLU A 170 -18.26 -6.48 -10.32
C GLU A 170 -17.49 -5.22 -9.93
N LEU A 171 -16.70 -5.27 -8.85
CA LEU A 171 -15.86 -4.16 -8.44
C LEU A 171 -14.73 -3.97 -9.46
N ARG A 172 -14.09 -5.04 -9.92
CA ARG A 172 -13.03 -5.02 -10.92
C ARG A 172 -13.46 -4.36 -12.22
N ASP A 173 -14.68 -4.61 -12.68
CA ASP A 173 -15.28 -3.97 -13.86
C ASP A 173 -15.54 -2.47 -13.64
N MET A 174 -16.04 -2.10 -12.46
CA MET A 174 -16.30 -0.70 -12.10
C MET A 174 -15.02 0.13 -11.95
N ILE A 175 -13.96 -0.47 -11.40
CA ILE A 175 -12.64 0.16 -11.27
C ILE A 175 -11.91 0.22 -12.62
N GLY A 176 -12.05 -0.81 -13.45
CA GLY A 176 -11.50 -0.87 -14.81
C GLY A 176 -9.98 -1.03 -14.87
N ASP A 177 -9.50 -1.50 -16.03
CA ASP A 177 -8.11 -1.93 -16.22
C ASP A 177 -7.08 -0.83 -16.00
N TYR A 178 -7.36 0.37 -16.52
CA TYR A 178 -6.45 1.52 -16.37
C TYR A 178 -6.11 1.81 -14.91
N TYR A 179 -7.11 1.84 -14.03
CA TYR A 179 -6.88 2.16 -12.62
C TYR A 179 -6.26 0.98 -11.88
N MET A 180 -6.59 -0.25 -12.27
CA MET A 180 -5.93 -1.45 -11.74
C MET A 180 -4.44 -1.50 -12.10
N GLU A 181 -4.06 -1.13 -13.32
CA GLU A 181 -2.65 -1.00 -13.69
C GLU A 181 -1.93 0.06 -12.85
N LYS A 182 -2.61 1.17 -12.53
CA LYS A 182 -2.08 2.22 -11.66
C LYS A 182 -1.85 1.70 -10.24
N LEU A 183 -2.80 0.97 -9.65
CA LEU A 183 -2.64 0.37 -8.32
C LEU A 183 -1.48 -0.63 -8.28
N ASN A 184 -1.41 -1.52 -9.27
CA ASN A 184 -0.30 -2.47 -9.40
C ASN A 184 1.06 -1.78 -9.55
N ARG A 185 1.12 -0.67 -10.31
CA ARG A 185 2.32 0.16 -10.41
C ARG A 185 2.70 0.76 -9.07
N ASN A 186 1.73 1.23 -8.29
CA ASN A 186 1.97 1.78 -6.95
C ASN A 186 2.54 0.71 -6.00
N VAL A 187 2.04 -0.54 -6.05
CA VAL A 187 2.59 -1.68 -5.26
C VAL A 187 4.06 -1.92 -5.64
N LYS A 188 4.35 -2.05 -6.94
CA LYS A 188 5.72 -2.26 -7.45
C LYS A 188 6.66 -1.10 -7.10
N GLN A 189 6.17 0.14 -7.15
CA GLN A 189 6.94 1.31 -6.76
C GLN A 189 7.24 1.29 -5.25
N ALA A 190 6.26 0.98 -4.41
CA ALA A 190 6.46 0.86 -2.96
C ALA A 190 7.47 -0.25 -2.63
N MET A 191 7.39 -1.41 -3.29
CA MET A 191 8.37 -2.48 -3.17
C MET A 191 9.78 -2.00 -3.55
N THR A 192 9.91 -1.32 -4.70
CA THR A 192 11.19 -0.78 -5.16
C THR A 192 11.75 0.25 -4.18
N SER A 193 10.92 1.15 -3.64
CA SER A 193 11.35 2.15 -2.65
C SER A 193 11.76 1.50 -1.32
N TYR A 194 11.06 0.47 -0.87
CA TYR A 194 11.48 -0.34 0.29
C TYR A 194 12.87 -0.95 0.04
N GLN A 195 13.07 -1.55 -1.13
CA GLN A 195 14.36 -2.16 -1.47
C GLN A 195 15.48 -1.13 -1.51
N VAL A 196 15.29 -0.01 -2.20
CA VAL A 196 16.29 1.07 -2.28
C VAL A 196 16.62 1.59 -0.89
N SER A 197 15.61 1.96 -0.10
CA SER A 197 15.83 2.47 1.27
C SER A 197 16.48 1.46 2.22
N THR A 198 16.34 0.15 1.98
CA THR A 198 16.99 -0.91 2.77
C THR A 198 18.41 -1.19 2.25
N CYS A 199 18.56 -1.34 0.94
CA CYS A 199 19.79 -1.77 0.29
C CYS A 199 20.81 -0.64 0.13
N ASP A 200 20.42 0.62 0.02
CA ASP A 200 21.35 1.74 -0.24
C ASP A 200 22.44 1.84 0.83
N LYS A 201 22.08 1.65 2.10
CA LYS A 201 23.06 1.60 3.20
C LYS A 201 24.02 0.43 3.04
N PHE A 202 23.51 -0.72 2.62
CA PHE A 202 24.31 -1.92 2.38
C PHE A 202 25.26 -1.75 1.19
N LEU A 203 24.75 -1.23 0.07
CA LEU A 203 25.51 -0.97 -1.15
C LEU A 203 26.56 0.14 -0.96
N SER A 204 26.24 1.19 -0.19
CA SER A 204 27.22 2.24 0.18
C SER A 204 28.40 1.69 0.97
N CYS A 205 28.21 0.62 1.75
CA CYS A 205 29.32 -0.07 2.41
C CYS A 205 30.16 -0.88 1.42
N SER A 206 29.56 -1.36 0.33
CA SER A 206 30.21 -2.13 -0.75
C SER A 206 30.92 -1.27 -1.81
N LEU A 207 30.68 0.04 -1.86
CA LEU A 207 31.37 0.95 -2.79
C LEU A 207 32.80 1.33 -2.34
N ASP A 208 33.66 1.58 -3.32
CA ASP A 208 35.13 1.78 -3.21
C ASP A 208 35.55 3.17 -2.67
N GLU A 209 34.60 4.03 -2.34
CA GLU A 209 34.87 5.42 -1.97
C GLU A 209 35.73 5.53 -0.69
N GLY A 210 36.99 5.94 -0.87
CA GLY A 210 37.94 6.22 0.21
C GLY A 210 38.79 5.03 0.67
N LEU A 211 38.80 3.91 -0.06
CA LEU A 211 39.70 2.79 0.22
C LEU A 211 41.16 3.09 -0.11
N TYR A 212 41.38 3.81 -1.19
CA TYR A 212 42.71 4.15 -1.70
C TYR A 212 43.11 5.53 -1.20
N VAL A 213 44.20 5.60 -0.44
CA VAL A 213 44.91 6.85 -0.19
C VAL A 213 45.87 7.07 -1.35
N THR A 214 45.62 8.08 -2.18
CA THR A 214 46.47 8.42 -3.32
C THR A 214 47.71 9.16 -2.82
N GLY A 215 48.85 8.49 -2.79
CA GLY A 215 50.17 9.10 -2.61
C GLY A 215 50.92 9.19 -3.96
N CYS A 216 51.91 10.09 -4.07
CA CYS A 216 52.61 10.43 -5.32
C CYS A 216 53.19 9.27 -6.14
N PHE A 217 53.36 8.06 -5.58
CA PHE A 217 53.93 6.89 -6.29
C PHE A 217 53.29 5.53 -5.97
N SER A 218 52.19 5.47 -5.20
CA SER A 218 51.39 4.25 -5.03
C SER A 218 50.05 4.53 -4.35
N SER A 219 49.02 3.78 -4.72
CA SER A 219 47.77 3.71 -3.97
C SER A 219 47.92 2.68 -2.85
N HIS A 220 47.78 3.13 -1.60
CA HIS A 220 47.82 2.24 -0.45
C HIS A 220 46.43 2.08 0.15
N LEU A 221 45.99 0.83 0.30
CA LEU A 221 44.71 0.51 0.95
C LEU A 221 44.77 0.81 2.45
N SER A 222 43.80 1.57 2.94
CA SER A 222 43.68 1.83 4.37
C SER A 222 43.07 0.62 5.09
N LYS A 223 43.89 -0.13 5.84
CA LYS A 223 43.43 -1.17 6.78
C LYS A 223 42.31 -0.71 7.70
N ARG A 224 42.38 0.55 8.14
CA ARG A 224 41.39 1.17 9.03
C ARG A 224 40.06 1.39 8.30
N ALA A 225 40.10 1.79 7.03
CA ALA A 225 38.91 1.92 6.18
C ALA A 225 38.26 0.55 5.94
N LEU A 226 39.05 -0.48 5.59
CA LEU A 226 38.50 -1.82 5.34
C LEU A 226 37.85 -2.43 6.59
N ARG A 227 38.50 -2.34 7.77
CA ARG A 227 37.88 -2.79 9.05
C ARG A 227 36.61 -2.02 9.38
N LYS A 228 36.57 -0.71 9.09
CA LYS A 228 35.39 0.12 9.31
C LYS A 228 34.24 -0.32 8.40
N ARG A 229 34.51 -0.60 7.12
CA ARG A 229 33.53 -1.13 6.14
C ARG A 229 32.96 -2.47 6.59
N LEU A 230 33.82 -3.42 6.97
CA LEU A 230 33.39 -4.73 7.47
C LEU A 230 32.55 -4.66 8.75
N LYS A 231 32.92 -3.78 9.67
CA LYS A 231 32.14 -3.56 10.89
C LYS A 231 30.79 -2.93 10.59
N ALA A 232 30.75 -1.95 9.68
CA ALA A 232 29.51 -1.31 9.23
C ALA A 232 28.59 -2.33 8.54
N PHE A 233 29.13 -3.16 7.65
CA PHE A 233 28.40 -4.22 6.98
C PHE A 233 27.77 -5.21 7.97
N ASN A 234 28.56 -5.77 8.89
CA ASN A 234 28.04 -6.71 9.89
C ASN A 234 26.96 -6.06 10.77
N SER A 235 27.14 -4.79 11.14
CA SER A 235 26.15 -4.05 11.92
C SER A 235 24.85 -3.84 11.14
N LEU A 236 24.91 -3.53 9.85
CA LEU A 236 23.73 -3.38 8.99
C LEU A 236 23.03 -4.71 8.77
N PHE A 237 23.78 -5.81 8.62
CA PHE A 237 23.22 -7.16 8.51
C PHE A 237 22.46 -7.53 9.79
N GLU A 238 23.06 -7.32 10.97
CA GLU A 238 22.43 -7.55 12.27
C GLU A 238 21.20 -6.63 12.46
N GLU A 239 21.27 -5.37 12.04
CA GLU A 239 20.15 -4.41 12.09
C GLU A 239 18.98 -4.84 11.21
N ILE A 240 19.23 -5.24 9.95
CA ILE A 240 18.20 -5.74 9.03
C ILE A 240 17.56 -7.01 9.61
N GLN A 241 18.37 -7.93 10.14
CA GLN A 241 17.86 -9.16 10.74
C GLN A 241 16.92 -8.88 11.92
N ILE A 242 17.24 -7.91 12.79
CA ILE A 242 16.41 -7.56 13.94
C ILE A 242 15.17 -6.76 13.52
N LEU A 243 15.31 -5.76 12.66
CA LEU A 243 14.18 -4.91 12.29
C LEU A 243 13.18 -5.66 11.39
N HIS A 244 13.67 -6.42 10.41
CA HIS A 244 12.84 -7.08 9.40
C HIS A 244 12.25 -8.40 9.88
N SER A 245 12.75 -8.95 11.00
CA SER A 245 12.03 -10.01 11.71
C SER A 245 10.81 -9.50 12.46
N ASN A 246 10.76 -8.21 12.82
CA ASN A 246 9.60 -7.62 13.49
C ASN A 246 8.53 -7.11 12.53
N TRP A 247 8.87 -6.82 11.28
CA TRP A 247 7.91 -6.31 10.30
C TRP A 247 7.09 -7.42 9.65
N ILE A 248 5.98 -7.06 9.04
CA ILE A 248 5.00 -8.03 8.51
C ILE A 248 4.70 -7.73 7.04
N VAL A 249 4.67 -8.77 6.22
CA VAL A 249 4.04 -8.81 4.90
C VAL A 249 3.05 -9.97 4.95
N HIS A 250 1.77 -9.69 4.71
CA HIS A 250 0.70 -10.68 4.93
C HIS A 250 0.56 -11.63 3.73
N ASP A 251 0.69 -11.10 2.52
CA ASP A 251 0.58 -11.88 1.31
C ASP A 251 1.90 -12.63 1.01
N LEU A 252 1.77 -13.92 0.70
CA LEU A 252 2.92 -14.81 0.52
C LEU A 252 3.56 -14.61 -0.86
N GLU A 253 2.77 -14.35 -1.90
CA GLU A 253 3.29 -14.13 -3.25
C GLU A 253 4.08 -12.83 -3.32
N LEU A 254 3.53 -11.75 -2.76
CA LEU A 254 4.19 -10.45 -2.61
C LEU A 254 5.47 -10.55 -1.77
N LEU A 255 5.43 -11.35 -0.69
CA LEU A 255 6.60 -11.60 0.15
C LEU A 255 7.70 -12.34 -0.63
N ASP A 256 7.34 -13.35 -1.40
CA ASP A 256 8.30 -14.11 -2.19
C ASP A 256 8.89 -13.26 -3.33
N GLU A 257 8.07 -12.44 -4.03
CA GLU A 257 8.56 -11.47 -5.02
C GLU A 257 9.54 -10.48 -4.38
N LEU A 258 9.20 -9.95 -3.19
CA LEU A 258 10.08 -9.04 -2.47
C LEU A 258 11.40 -9.70 -2.08
N ARG A 259 11.38 -10.96 -1.60
CA ARG A 259 12.58 -11.71 -1.22
C ARG A 259 13.48 -11.98 -2.42
N VAL A 260 12.91 -12.43 -3.54
CA VAL A 260 13.66 -12.66 -4.79
C VAL A 260 14.33 -11.36 -5.22
N SER A 261 13.59 -10.26 -5.25
CA SER A 261 14.13 -9.00 -5.73
C SER A 261 15.16 -8.36 -4.77
N MET A 262 15.06 -8.61 -3.46
CA MET A 262 16.13 -8.28 -2.48
C MET A 262 17.38 -9.14 -2.70
N ALA A 263 17.21 -10.45 -2.93
CA ALA A 263 18.28 -11.40 -3.18
C ALA A 263 19.08 -11.02 -4.44
N ASP A 264 18.38 -10.70 -5.53
CA ASP A 264 18.97 -10.28 -6.81
C ASP A 264 19.84 -9.03 -6.69
N LYS A 265 19.56 -8.13 -5.74
CA LYS A 265 20.36 -6.93 -5.50
C LYS A 265 21.51 -7.16 -4.53
N LEU A 266 21.23 -7.83 -3.40
CA LEU A 266 22.18 -7.92 -2.29
C LEU A 266 23.22 -9.02 -2.49
N ILE A 267 22.84 -10.16 -3.06
CA ILE A 267 23.76 -11.30 -3.20
C ILE A 267 24.90 -10.98 -4.16
N PRO A 268 24.67 -10.43 -5.37
CA PRO A 268 25.78 -10.11 -6.28
C PRO A 268 26.74 -9.08 -5.68
N ALA A 269 26.19 -8.01 -5.10
CA ALA A 269 26.99 -6.97 -4.45
C ALA A 269 27.83 -7.52 -3.27
N TYR A 270 27.28 -8.47 -2.52
CA TYR A 270 28.02 -9.12 -1.44
C TYR A 270 29.10 -10.07 -1.95
N LYS A 271 28.82 -10.84 -3.01
CA LYS A 271 29.81 -11.72 -3.66
C LYS A 271 31.00 -10.91 -4.17
N GLU A 272 30.74 -9.78 -4.84
CA GLU A 272 31.77 -8.87 -5.34
C GLU A 272 32.62 -8.30 -4.19
N PHE A 273 31.99 -7.77 -3.15
CA PHE A 273 32.67 -7.25 -1.96
C PHE A 273 33.56 -8.31 -1.27
N ARG A 274 33.11 -9.57 -1.21
CA ARG A 274 33.92 -10.67 -0.66
C ARG A 274 35.13 -11.00 -1.53
N ILE A 275 34.98 -11.03 -2.85
CA ILE A 275 36.09 -11.27 -3.79
C ILE A 275 37.15 -10.18 -3.62
N GLU A 276 36.73 -8.91 -3.57
CA GLU A 276 37.59 -7.74 -3.32
C GLU A 276 38.40 -7.92 -2.02
N ILE A 277 37.72 -8.28 -0.91
CA ILE A 277 38.39 -8.52 0.39
C ILE A 277 39.41 -9.66 0.30
N GLU A 278 39.06 -10.76 -0.36
CA GLU A 278 39.92 -11.94 -0.42
C GLU A 278 41.17 -11.69 -1.29
N GLN A 279 41.01 -10.97 -2.41
CA GLN A 279 42.15 -10.49 -3.21
C GLN A 279 43.10 -9.62 -2.37
N HIS A 280 42.57 -8.70 -1.56
CA HIS A 280 43.38 -7.86 -0.69
C HIS A 280 44.06 -8.64 0.44
N ARG A 281 43.44 -9.71 0.96
CA ARG A 281 44.06 -10.60 1.96
C ARG A 281 45.27 -11.33 1.39
N GLU A 282 45.18 -11.83 0.16
CA GLU A 282 46.30 -12.52 -0.48
C GLU A 282 47.49 -11.58 -0.75
N ILE A 283 47.22 -10.35 -1.18
CA ILE A 283 48.26 -9.33 -1.45
C ILE A 283 48.94 -8.85 -0.15
N HIS A 284 48.22 -8.86 0.98
CA HIS A 284 48.70 -8.28 2.25
C HIS A 284 48.61 -9.26 3.44
N LYS A 285 49.02 -10.52 3.25
CA LYS A 285 48.90 -11.66 4.19
C LYS A 285 49.24 -11.36 5.67
N LYS A 286 50.37 -10.69 5.96
CA LYS A 286 50.80 -10.32 7.34
C LYS A 286 49.94 -9.24 8.01
N SER A 287 49.16 -8.52 7.23
CA SER A 287 48.50 -7.26 7.60
C SER A 287 46.99 -7.41 7.83
N PHE A 288 46.38 -8.48 7.33
CA PHE A 288 44.93 -8.71 7.30
C PHE A 288 44.48 -10.04 7.96
N GLN A 289 45.41 -10.77 8.58
CA GLN A 289 45.20 -12.08 9.23
C GLN A 289 44.10 -12.09 10.33
N ASN A 290 43.79 -10.93 10.92
CA ASN A 290 42.82 -10.79 12.03
C ASN A 290 41.48 -10.15 11.63
N ILE A 291 41.22 -9.98 10.33
CA ILE A 291 39.99 -9.35 9.84
C ILE A 291 39.03 -10.44 9.39
N ASN A 292 38.02 -10.79 10.20
CA ASN A 292 37.07 -11.85 9.88
C ASN A 292 35.76 -11.28 9.30
N LEU A 293 35.36 -11.82 8.15
CA LEU A 293 33.98 -11.77 7.66
C LEU A 293 33.13 -12.69 8.54
N LYS A 294 32.12 -12.14 9.22
CA LYS A 294 31.27 -12.92 10.14
C LYS A 294 30.27 -13.82 9.40
N HIS A 295 29.81 -13.38 8.23
CA HIS A 295 28.72 -14.01 7.50
C HIS A 295 29.21 -14.54 6.15
N SER A 296 28.80 -15.75 5.81
CA SER A 296 28.99 -16.33 4.48
C SER A 296 27.96 -15.79 3.48
N VAL A 297 28.12 -16.13 2.20
CA VAL A 297 27.12 -15.74 1.18
C VAL A 297 25.83 -16.54 1.41
N GLU A 298 26.00 -17.77 1.85
CA GLU A 298 24.97 -18.72 2.23
C GLU A 298 24.16 -18.21 3.44
N ASP A 299 24.80 -17.52 4.38
CA ASP A 299 24.11 -16.88 5.52
C ASP A 299 23.22 -15.71 5.07
N LEU A 300 23.67 -14.92 4.08
CA LEU A 300 22.88 -13.84 3.50
C LEU A 300 21.71 -14.38 2.67
N GLU A 301 21.95 -15.42 1.88
CA GLU A 301 20.91 -16.14 1.13
C GLU A 301 19.87 -16.72 2.08
N ALA A 302 20.30 -17.40 3.15
CA ALA A 302 19.38 -17.93 4.17
C ALA A 302 18.61 -16.82 4.90
N LEU A 303 19.25 -15.69 5.21
CA LEU A 303 18.59 -14.54 5.82
C LEU A 303 17.44 -14.03 4.94
N ILE A 304 17.72 -13.78 3.66
CA ILE A 304 16.73 -13.21 2.74
C ILE A 304 15.62 -14.21 2.44
N SER A 305 15.98 -15.44 2.07
CA SER A 305 15.00 -16.43 1.60
C SER A 305 14.16 -17.05 2.72
N LYS A 306 14.69 -17.19 3.94
CA LYS A 306 13.99 -17.90 5.03
C LYS A 306 13.62 -17.03 6.22
N ASN A 307 14.44 -16.04 6.56
CA ASN A 307 14.32 -15.34 7.84
C ASN A 307 13.70 -13.93 7.73
N LEU A 308 13.75 -13.30 6.56
CA LEU A 308 13.10 -12.02 6.30
C LEU A 308 11.59 -12.15 6.52
N PHE A 309 11.01 -11.37 7.46
CA PHE A 309 9.59 -11.41 7.82
C PHE A 309 9.06 -12.75 8.38
N SER A 310 9.95 -13.60 8.91
CA SER A 310 9.64 -14.99 9.31
C SER A 310 8.84 -15.15 10.62
N ASN A 311 8.66 -14.09 11.42
CA ASN A 311 7.89 -14.15 12.67
C ASN A 311 6.36 -14.28 12.46
N TYR A 312 5.89 -14.36 11.20
CA TYR A 312 4.48 -14.57 10.86
C TYR A 312 3.88 -15.85 11.45
N LYS A 313 4.69 -16.84 11.83
CA LYS A 313 4.20 -18.14 12.34
C LYS A 313 3.83 -18.19 13.83
N ILE A 314 3.95 -17.11 14.61
CA ILE A 314 3.74 -17.18 16.08
C ILE A 314 2.41 -16.58 16.56
N ILE A 315 1.61 -15.92 15.72
CA ILE A 315 0.33 -15.35 16.18
C ILE A 315 -0.81 -15.92 15.33
N VAL A 316 -1.27 -17.11 15.75
CA VAL A 316 -2.62 -17.65 15.46
C VAL A 316 -3.60 -16.99 16.43
#